data_AF-A0A2A5B0F7-F1
#
_entry.id   AF-A0A2A5B0F7-F1
#
_cell.length_a   1.000
_cell.length_b   1.000
_cell.length_c   1.000
_cell.angle_alpha   90.00
_cell.angle_beta   90.00
_cell.angle_gamma   90.00
#
_symmetry.space_group_name_H-M   'P 1'
#
loop_
_entity.id
_entity.type
_entity.pdbx_description
1 polymer ?
#
loop_
_entity_poly.entity_id
_entity_poly.type
_entity_poly.pdbx_seq_one_letter_code
_entity_poly.pdbx_strand_id
1 'polypeptide(L)' 'MLAVVLISYIQPFEDGNKRTGRMVGNAFLINHSGCPLSYRSVDAIEYKKAMLLFCEQNNLAEFKRVFIEQNLFSVKNYFR' A
#
# COMPACT_ATOMS: atom_id res chain seq x y z
N MET A 1 -3.98 -4.77 0.67
CA MET A 1 -2.97 -4.39 1.69
C MET A 1 -1.83 -5.40 1.78
N LEU A 2 -2.09 -6.67 2.12
CA LEU A 2 -1.04 -7.67 2.39
C LEU A 2 -0.05 -7.86 1.22
N ALA A 3 -0.53 -7.90 -0.02
CA ALA A 3 0.36 -7.98 -1.19
C ALA A 3 1.39 -6.84 -1.24
N VAL A 4 1.01 -5.63 -0.82
CA VAL A 4 1.89 -4.46 -0.84
C VAL A 4 3.04 -4.61 0.15
N VAL A 5 2.72 -4.99 1.39
CA VAL A 5 3.70 -5.12 2.48
C VAL A 5 4.56 -6.36 2.33
N LEU A 6 3.97 -7.50 1.95
CA LEU A 6 4.71 -8.77 1.84
C LEU A 6 5.69 -8.75 0.67
N ILE A 7 5.30 -8.26 -0.51
CA ILE A 7 6.22 -8.13 -1.65
C ILE A 7 7.32 -7.11 -1.33
N SER A 8 7.00 -6.04 -0.61
CA SER A 8 7.99 -5.05 -0.18
C SER A 8 8.97 -5.61 0.86
N TYR A 9 8.54 -6.59 1.67
CA TYR A 9 9.34 -7.22 2.71
C TYR A 9 10.25 -8.31 2.18
N ILE A 10 9.71 -9.27 1.40
CA ILE A 10 10.49 -10.41 0.89
C ILE A 10 11.47 -10.01 -0.23
N GLN A 11 11.24 -8.86 -0.86
CA GLN A 11 12.06 -8.28 -1.94
C GLN A 11 12.49 -9.30 -3.02
N PRO A 12 11.54 -9.90 -3.78
CA PRO A 12 11.86 -10.99 -4.69
C PRO A 12 12.53 -10.53 -6.00
N PHE A 13 12.59 -9.22 -6.26
CA PHE A 13 13.20 -8.63 -7.46
C PHE A 13 14.41 -7.77 -7.08
N GLU A 14 15.35 -7.61 -8.02
CA GLU A 14 16.54 -6.75 -7.84
C GLU A 14 16.17 -5.27 -7.63
N ASP A 15 15.16 -4.77 -8.35
CA ASP A 15 14.53 -3.46 -8.14
C ASP A 15 13.02 -3.57 -8.39
N GLY A 16 12.27 -2.59 -7.89
CA GLY A 16 10.86 -2.42 -8.21
C GLY A 16 9.91 -3.08 -7.22
N ASN A 17 10.39 -3.80 -6.20
CA ASN A 17 9.58 -4.50 -5.20
C ASN A 17 8.39 -3.68 -4.68
N LYS A 18 8.63 -2.43 -4.28
CA LYS A 18 7.57 -1.51 -3.77
C LYS A 18 6.55 -1.12 -4.86
N ARG A 19 7.01 -0.92 -6.11
CA ARG A 19 6.14 -0.62 -7.26
C ARG A 19 5.28 -1.84 -7.57
N THR A 20 5.90 -3.02 -7.65
CA THR A 20 5.21 -4.29 -7.90
C THR A 20 4.19 -4.60 -6.81
N GLY A 21 4.55 -4.46 -5.53
CA GLY A 21 3.63 -4.66 -4.41
C GLY A 21 2.38 -3.79 -4.49
N ARG A 22 2.54 -2.50 -4.83
CA ARG A 22 1.41 -1.58 -5.04
C ARG A 22 0.57 -1.94 -6.26
N MET A 23 1.20 -2.29 -7.39
CA MET A 23 0.48 -2.72 -8.60
C MET A 23 -0.37 -3.97 -8.33
N VAL A 24 0.21 -4.99 -7.68
CA VAL A 24 -0.52 -6.22 -7.30
C VAL A 24 -1.64 -5.91 -6.31
N GLY A 25 -1.38 -5.05 -5.32
CA GLY A 25 -2.40 -4.58 -4.38
C GLY A 25 -3.59 -3.92 -5.08
N ASN A 26 -3.33 -3.07 -6.07
CA ASN A 26 -4.38 -2.43 -6.88
C ASN A 26 -5.08 -3.42 -7.82
N ALA A 27 -4.37 -4.39 -8.39
CA ALA A 27 -4.98 -5.44 -9.21
C ALA A 27 -6.02 -6.23 -8.40
N PHE A 28 -5.71 -6.59 -7.14
CA PHE A 28 -6.68 -7.23 -6.26
C PHE A 28 -7.91 -6.37 -5.98
N LEU A 29 -7.73 -5.06 -5.76
CA LEU A 29 -8.84 -4.14 -5.56
C LEU A 29 -9.73 -4.09 -6.79
N ILE A 30 -9.14 -3.88 -7.98
CA ILE A 30 -9.87 -3.82 -9.25
C ILE A 30 -10.64 -5.11 -9.50
N ASN A 31 -10.02 -6.27 -9.26
CA ASN A 31 -10.65 -7.58 -9.42
C ASN A 31 -11.89 -7.77 -8.52
N HIS A 32 -11.95 -7.05 -7.39
CA HIS A 32 -13.09 -7.06 -6.46
C HIS A 32 -13.88 -5.75 -6.54
N SER A 33 -13.87 -5.07 -7.69
CA SER A 33 -14.62 -3.82 -7.95
C SER A 33 -14.30 -2.67 -6.98
N GLY A 34 -13.13 -2.70 -6.35
CA GLY A 34 -12.62 -1.66 -5.46
C GLY A 34 -11.86 -0.57 -6.22
N CYS A 35 -11.90 0.65 -5.69
CA CYS A 35 -11.14 1.78 -6.23
C CYS A 35 -9.62 1.54 -6.07
N PRO A 36 -8.82 1.66 -7.16
CA PRO A 36 -7.38 1.55 -7.06
C PRO A 36 -6.79 2.69 -6.23
N LEU A 37 -5.76 2.38 -5.43
CA LEU A 37 -5.15 3.35 -4.52
C LEU A 37 -4.02 4.11 -5.18
N SER A 38 -3.99 5.42 -4.93
CA SER A 38 -2.80 6.25 -5.08
C SER A 38 -2.22 6.54 -3.70
N TYR A 39 -0.90 6.43 -3.55
CA TYR A 39 -0.20 6.83 -2.32
C TYR A 39 0.48 8.20 -2.47
N ARG A 40 0.19 8.94 -3.55
CA ARG A 40 0.88 10.19 -3.87
C ARG A 40 0.59 11.31 -2.87
N SER A 41 -0.57 11.27 -2.22
CA SER A 41 -0.97 12.23 -1.19
C SER A 41 -0.49 11.84 0.22
N VAL A 42 0.14 10.67 0.39
CA VAL A 42 0.74 10.27 1.67
C VAL A 42 2.11 10.92 1.81
N ASP A 43 2.41 11.45 2.99
CA ASP A 43 3.75 11.91 3.29
C ASP A 43 4.77 10.76 3.15
N ALA A 44 5.89 11.04 2.49
CA ALA A 44 6.88 10.02 2.17
C ALA A 44 7.56 9.46 3.43
N ILE A 45 7.69 10.26 4.49
CA ILE A 45 8.28 9.83 5.76
C ILE A 45 7.29 8.92 6.49
N GLU A 46 6.01 9.30 6.55
CA GLU A 46 4.96 8.47 7.15
C GLU A 46 4.84 7.10 6.47
N TYR A 47 4.79 7.07 5.14
CA TYR A 47 4.74 5.80 4.40
C TYR A 47 5.95 4.90 4.71
N LYS A 48 7.16 5.49 4.73
CA LYS A 48 8.39 4.74 5.06
C LYS A 48 8.38 4.24 6.50
N LYS A 49 7.92 5.04 7.46
CA LYS A 49 7.80 4.64 8.87
C LYS A 49 6.81 3.48 9.04
N ALA A 50 5.64 3.57 8.41
CA ALA A 50 4.64 2.50 8.45
C ALA A 50 5.17 1.19 7.85
N MET A 51 5.93 1.27 6.75
CA MET A 51 6.57 0.10 6.15
C MET A 51 7.68 -0.47 7.04
N LEU A 52 8.54 0.39 7.60
CA LEU A 52 9.64 -0.03 8.49
C LEU A 52 9.10 -0.73 9.74
N LEU A 53 8.03 -0.21 10.33
CA LEU A 53 7.38 -0.82 11.49
C LEU A 53 6.92 -2.26 11.19
N PHE A 54 6.36 -2.48 10.00
CA PHE A 54 6.02 -3.83 9.56
C PHE A 54 7.27 -4.69 9.35
N CYS A 55 8.29 -4.19 8.65
CA CYS A 55 9.50 -4.97 8.37
C CYS A 55 10.26 -5.40 9.63
N GLU A 56 10.31 -4.54 10.65
CA GLU A 56 11.11 -4.79 11.87
C GLU A 56 10.30 -5.50 12.96
N GLN A 57 9.00 -5.21 13.07
CA GLN A 57 8.18 -5.66 14.21
C GLN A 57 6.97 -6.51 13.79
N ASN A 58 6.82 -6.81 12.50
CA ASN A 58 5.64 -7.47 11.93
C ASN A 58 4.31 -6.78 12.30
N ASN A 59 4.37 -5.49 12.66
CA ASN A 59 3.20 -4.74 13.09
C ASN A 59 2.58 -3.99 11.90
N LEU A 60 1.36 -4.38 11.55
CA LEU A 60 0.61 -3.84 10.42
C LEU A 60 -0.24 -2.61 10.75
N ALA A 61 -0.32 -2.18 12.02
CA ALA A 61 -1.26 -1.14 12.46
C ALA A 61 -1.12 0.16 11.66
N GLU A 62 0.09 0.71 11.56
CA GLU A 62 0.31 1.98 10.85
C GLU A 62 0.11 1.83 9.34
N PHE A 63 0.55 0.73 8.74
CA PHE A 63 0.34 0.53 7.31
C PHE A 63 -1.15 0.32 6.98
N LYS A 64 -1.89 -0.36 7.85
CA LYS A 64 -3.34 -0.51 7.74
C LYS A 64 -4.04 0.83 7.80
N ARG A 65 -3.64 1.72 8.72
CA ARG A 65 -4.16 3.09 8.80
C ARG A 65 -3.95 3.84 7.48
N VAL A 66 -2.70 3.89 6.99
CA VAL A 66 -2.37 4.53 5.70
C VAL A 66 -3.19 3.92 4.55
N PHE A 67 -3.33 2.59 4.50
CA PHE A 67 -4.10 1.91 3.46
C PHE A 67 -5.58 2.33 3.45
N ILE A 68 -6.22 2.41 4.62
CA ILE A 68 -7.62 2.81 4.75
C ILE A 68 -7.81 4.29 4.40
N GLU A 69 -6.94 5.17 4.91
CA GLU A 69 -6.98 6.61 4.60
C GLU A 69 -6.86 6.86 3.09
N GLN A 70 -5.97 6.14 2.41
CA GLN A 70 -5.83 6.24 0.95
C GLN A 70 -7.01 5.66 0.19
N ASN A 71 -7.67 4.63 0.71
CA ASN A 71 -8.90 4.12 0.12
C ASN A 71 -10.03 5.16 0.21
N LEU A 72 -10.24 5.75 1.39
CA LEU A 72 -11.21 6.82 1.60
C LEU A 72 -10.91 8.03 0.71
N PHE A 73 -9.64 8.43 0.62
CA PHE A 73 -9.20 9.50 -0.27
C PHE A 73 -9.50 9.18 -1.74
N SER A 74 -9.20 7.96 -2.19
CA SER A 74 -9.37 7.56 -3.60
C SER A 74 -10.86 7.50 -3.98
N VAL A 75 -11.71 6.95 -3.10
CA VAL A 75 -13.17 6.94 -3.29
C VAL A 75 -13.70 8.37 -3.39
N LYS A 76 -13.30 9.26 -2.47
CA LYS A 76 -13.79 10.65 -2.45
C LYS A 76 -13.40 11.45 -3.70
N ASN A 77 -12.22 11.21 -4.26
CA ASN A 77 -11.66 12.06 -5.32
C ASN A 77 -11.73 11.46 -6.72
N TYR A 78 -11.73 10.13 -6.85
CA TYR A 78 -11.59 9.45 -8.14
C TYR A 78 -12.75 8.51 -8.49
N PHE A 79 -13.54 8.08 -7.51
CA PHE A 79 -14.67 7.20 -7.74
C PHE A 79 -15.97 8.03 -7.73
N ARG A 80 -16.51 8.29 -8.92
CA ARG A 80 -17.79 8.95 -9.15
C ARG A 80 -18.62 8.13 -10.15
#